data_AF-A0A9Q1BFK6-F1
#
_entry.id   AF-A0A9Q1BFK6-F1
#
_cell.length_a   1.000
_cell.length_b   1.000
_cell.length_c   1.000
_cell.angle_alpha   90.00
_cell.angle_beta   90.00
_cell.angle_gamma   90.00
#
_symmetry.space_group_name_H-M   'P 1'
#
loop_
_entity.id
_entity.type
_entity.pdbx_description
1 polymer ?
#
loop_
_entity_poly.entity_id
_entity_poly.type
_entity_poly.pdbx_seq_one_letter_code
_entity_poly.pdbx_strand_id
1 'polypeptide(L)'
;MGHQAEDFILQCNFNKAKCDYRNFTTSQNKQYGNCFTFNLTQQGPRGKITKVGSDYGLHLTLFIEKPQYVGLFTEESGVRLAVHPKNIWPHPEDVGISVAPGFATSIGLRQVELKRLGGLYGDCTDEGTKNHLNSDKYDYSIISCQKKCLLDHMKERCGCVNSNIYDDYANIPNCKDNGTQESQGNCFL
;
A
#
# COMPACT_ATOMS: atom_id res chain seq x y z
N MET A 1 -0.56 11.65 -12.26
CA MET A 1 -1.83 11.31 -12.93
C MET A 1 -2.52 10.25 -12.09
N GLY A 2 -3.80 10.43 -11.77
CA GLY A 2 -4.56 9.53 -10.89
C GLY A 2 -5.78 10.27 -10.33
N HIS A 3 -6.79 9.52 -9.87
CA HIS A 3 -8.00 10.09 -9.29
C HIS A 3 -7.64 11.03 -8.12
N GLN A 4 -8.41 12.11 -7.95
CA GLN A 4 -8.32 12.95 -6.77
C GLN A 4 -9.19 12.36 -5.65
N ALA A 5 -8.83 12.63 -4.39
CA ALA A 5 -9.53 12.04 -3.25
C ALA A 5 -10.99 12.49 -3.20
N GLU A 6 -11.20 13.77 -3.53
CA GLU A 6 -12.48 14.47 -3.61
C GLU A 6 -13.46 13.82 -4.59
N ASP A 7 -12.94 13.40 -5.74
CA ASP A 7 -13.75 12.81 -6.82
C ASP A 7 -13.98 11.32 -6.59
N PHE A 8 -12.98 10.63 -6.04
CA PHE A 8 -13.02 9.18 -5.83
C PHE A 8 -13.87 8.77 -4.63
N ILE A 9 -13.83 9.52 -3.52
CA ILE A 9 -14.51 9.19 -2.26
C ILE A 9 -15.77 10.05 -2.11
N LEU A 10 -16.90 9.56 -2.62
CA LEU A 10 -18.16 10.32 -2.60
C LEU A 10 -18.80 10.39 -1.21
N GLN A 11 -18.72 9.31 -0.44
CA GLN A 11 -19.30 9.23 0.90
C GLN A 11 -18.40 8.39 1.80
N CYS A 12 -18.23 8.83 3.05
CA CYS A 12 -17.50 8.12 4.09
C CYS A 12 -18.29 8.15 5.41
N ASN A 13 -18.44 6.99 6.03
CA ASN A 13 -18.95 6.86 7.39
C ASN A 13 -18.12 5.84 8.15
N PHE A 14 -17.67 6.18 9.35
CA PHE A 14 -16.93 5.28 10.22
C PHE A 14 -17.48 5.37 11.64
N ASN A 15 -17.82 4.23 12.23
CA ASN A 15 -18.32 4.18 13.61
C ASN A 15 -19.54 5.13 13.82
N LYS A 16 -20.45 5.18 12.84
CA LYS A 16 -21.64 6.06 12.78
C LYS A 16 -21.33 7.57 12.67
N ALA A 17 -20.08 7.97 12.53
CA ALA A 17 -19.68 9.35 12.31
C ALA A 17 -19.37 9.58 10.83
N LYS A 18 -19.90 10.68 10.27
CA LYS A 18 -19.52 11.13 8.93
C LYS A 18 -18.02 11.45 8.91
N CYS A 19 -17.34 10.90 7.93
CA CYS A 19 -15.97 11.25 7.55
C CYS A 19 -15.98 11.76 6.11
N ASP A 20 -14.84 12.26 5.66
CA ASP A 20 -14.68 12.79 4.31
C ASP A 20 -13.32 12.39 3.72
N TYR A 21 -13.10 12.70 2.44
CA TYR A 21 -11.84 12.43 1.73
C TYR A 21 -10.61 13.00 2.46
N ARG A 22 -10.79 14.08 3.24
CA ARG A 22 -9.75 14.72 4.07
C ARG A 22 -9.23 13.84 5.21
N ASN A 23 -9.96 12.79 5.58
CA ASN A 23 -9.53 11.81 6.58
C ASN A 23 -8.64 10.69 6.02
N PHE A 24 -8.25 10.82 4.74
CA PHE A 24 -7.39 9.87 4.06
C PHE A 24 -6.02 10.51 3.79
N THR A 25 -4.98 9.70 3.85
CA THR A 25 -3.65 10.09 3.37
C THR A 25 -3.46 9.58 1.96
N THR A 26 -3.05 10.48 1.07
CA THR A 26 -2.73 10.16 -0.32
C THR A 26 -1.30 9.64 -0.41
N SER A 27 -1.12 8.55 -1.14
CA SER A 27 0.17 7.99 -1.52
C SER A 27 0.13 7.60 -3.01
N GLN A 28 1.28 7.49 -3.66
CA GLN A 28 1.35 7.03 -5.04
C GLN A 28 1.84 5.59 -5.11
N ASN A 29 1.18 4.80 -5.94
CA ASN A 29 1.59 3.45 -6.30
C ASN A 29 1.88 3.40 -7.81
N LYS A 30 2.97 2.72 -8.18
CA LYS A 30 3.42 2.64 -9.58
C LYS A 30 2.39 1.97 -10.51
N GLN A 31 1.69 0.97 -10.00
CA GLN A 31 0.76 0.15 -10.76
C GLN A 31 -0.67 0.70 -10.71
N TYR A 32 -1.08 1.23 -9.56
CA TYR A 32 -2.48 1.63 -9.32
C TYR A 32 -2.72 3.14 -9.27
N GLY A 33 -1.68 3.97 -9.36
CA GLY A 33 -1.81 5.43 -9.30
C GLY A 33 -2.02 5.94 -7.87
N ASN A 34 -2.96 6.85 -7.67
CA ASN A 34 -3.21 7.44 -6.35
C ASN A 34 -3.93 6.43 -5.43
N CYS A 35 -3.41 6.23 -4.24
CA CYS A 35 -3.98 5.40 -3.19
C CYS A 35 -4.37 6.26 -1.98
N PHE A 36 -5.54 6.00 -1.41
CA PHE A 36 -6.09 6.73 -0.28
C PHE A 36 -6.21 5.81 0.93
N THR A 37 -5.47 6.11 1.99
CA THR A 37 -5.40 5.26 3.17
C THR A 37 -6.11 5.93 4.34
N PHE A 38 -7.11 5.24 4.90
CA PHE A 38 -7.84 5.67 6.08
C PHE A 38 -7.08 5.28 7.36
N ASN A 39 -7.14 6.13 8.41
CA ASN A 39 -6.68 5.78 9.76
C ASN A 39 -5.18 5.45 9.90
N LEU A 40 -4.33 6.17 9.15
CA LEU A 40 -2.88 6.19 9.34
C LEU A 40 -2.49 6.96 10.61
N THR A 41 -1.43 6.51 11.27
CA THR A 41 -0.97 7.04 12.57
C THR A 41 -0.59 8.52 12.54
N GLN A 42 -0.25 9.06 11.37
CA GLN A 42 0.23 10.43 11.20
C GLN A 42 -0.88 11.51 11.25
N GLN A 43 -2.17 11.15 11.32
CA GLN A 43 -3.30 12.09 11.18
C GLN A 43 -4.25 12.22 12.41
N GLY A 44 -3.85 11.78 13.61
CA GLY A 44 -4.64 12.02 14.83
C GLY A 44 -5.50 10.83 15.27
N PRO A 45 -6.64 11.05 15.97
CA PRO A 45 -7.19 10.06 16.89
C PRO A 45 -7.51 8.74 16.21
N ARG A 46 -7.04 7.66 16.86
CA ARG A 46 -7.17 6.27 16.43
C ARG A 46 -8.62 5.97 16.09
N GLY A 47 -8.93 5.74 14.81
CA GLY A 47 -10.21 5.14 14.42
C GLY A 47 -10.31 3.79 15.10
N LYS A 48 -11.08 3.72 16.19
CA LYS A 48 -11.43 2.51 16.92
C LYS A 48 -12.93 2.32 16.75
N ILE A 49 -13.33 1.10 16.41
CA ILE A 49 -14.74 0.74 16.42
C ILE A 49 -15.20 0.60 17.87
N THR A 50 -16.41 1.06 18.16
CA THR A 50 -17.02 0.91 19.50
C THR A 50 -17.72 -0.43 19.66
N LYS A 51 -18.24 -0.99 18.56
CA LYS A 51 -18.98 -2.25 18.50
C LYS A 51 -18.70 -2.98 17.19
N VAL A 52 -18.90 -4.30 17.20
CA VAL A 52 -18.92 -5.12 15.99
C VAL A 52 -20.27 -4.95 15.28
N GLY A 53 -20.25 -5.02 13.96
CA GLY A 53 -21.43 -4.90 13.10
C GLY A 53 -21.14 -4.01 11.91
N SER A 54 -21.86 -4.21 10.81
CA SER A 54 -21.71 -3.42 9.58
C SER A 54 -21.75 -1.92 9.89
N ASP A 55 -22.76 -1.48 10.64
CA ASP A 55 -23.07 -0.07 10.92
C ASP A 55 -21.98 0.70 11.69
N TYR A 56 -21.04 -0.01 12.31
CA TYR A 56 -19.94 0.57 13.07
C TYR A 56 -18.61 0.50 12.31
N GLY A 57 -18.57 -0.20 11.18
CA GLY A 57 -17.40 -0.32 10.32
C GLY A 57 -17.16 0.93 9.46
N LEU A 58 -16.28 0.76 8.47
CA LEU A 58 -16.02 1.76 7.44
C LEU A 58 -16.98 1.51 6.26
N HIS A 59 -17.80 2.50 5.95
CA HIS A 59 -18.66 2.51 4.78
C HIS A 59 -18.17 3.55 3.79
N LEU A 60 -17.96 3.13 2.55
CA LEU A 60 -17.50 3.98 1.47
C LEU A 60 -18.40 3.84 0.26
N THR A 61 -18.72 4.99 -0.35
CA THR A 61 -19.25 5.04 -1.72
C THR A 61 -18.14 5.59 -2.59
N LEU A 62 -17.66 4.78 -3.53
CA LEU A 62 -16.50 5.12 -4.37
C LEU A 62 -16.93 5.34 -5.82
N PHE A 63 -16.37 6.37 -6.45
CA PHE A 63 -16.60 6.68 -7.85
C PHE A 63 -15.36 6.36 -8.67
N ILE A 64 -15.47 5.33 -9.50
CA ILE A 64 -14.33 4.75 -10.23
C ILE A 64 -14.08 5.48 -11.55
N GLU A 65 -14.95 6.40 -11.98
CA GLU A 65 -14.81 7.17 -13.23
C GLU A 65 -14.38 6.31 -14.46
N LYS A 66 -15.19 5.28 -14.76
CA LYS A 66 -14.93 4.35 -15.88
C LYS A 66 -14.59 5.02 -17.23
N PRO A 67 -15.21 6.15 -17.64
CA PRO A 67 -14.90 6.79 -18.92
C PRO A 67 -13.45 7.27 -19.06
N GLN A 68 -12.72 7.47 -17.96
CA GLN A 68 -11.33 7.94 -17.95
C GLN A 68 -10.31 6.78 -18.03
N TYR A 69 -10.74 5.52 -18.14
CA TYR A 69 -9.82 4.38 -18.21
C TYR A 69 -9.06 4.36 -19.55
N VAL A 70 -7.73 4.35 -19.46
CA VAL A 70 -6.87 4.21 -20.63
C VAL A 70 -6.64 2.72 -20.87
N GLY A 71 -7.46 2.11 -21.74
CA GLY A 71 -7.50 0.65 -21.95
C GLY A 71 -6.20 -0.03 -22.38
N LEU A 72 -5.15 0.72 -22.74
CA LEU A 72 -3.80 0.18 -22.98
C LEU A 72 -2.98 -0.06 -21.70
N PHE A 73 -3.34 0.59 -20.58
CA PHE A 73 -2.57 0.58 -19.34
C PHE A 73 -3.36 0.04 -18.13
N THR A 74 -4.68 -0.07 -18.23
CA THR A 74 -5.56 -0.59 -17.16
C THR A 74 -6.45 -1.72 -17.66
N GLU A 75 -6.05 -2.97 -17.41
CA GLU A 75 -6.82 -4.17 -17.81
C GLU A 75 -8.04 -4.40 -16.91
N GLU A 76 -7.98 -3.97 -15.64
CA GLU A 76 -9.05 -4.17 -14.65
C GLU A 76 -9.80 -2.88 -14.38
N SER A 77 -11.14 -2.94 -14.34
CA SER A 77 -12.00 -1.86 -13.85
C SER A 77 -12.52 -2.19 -12.46
N GLY A 78 -12.12 -1.40 -11.45
CA GLY A 78 -12.54 -1.64 -10.07
C GLY A 78 -11.70 -0.88 -9.05
N VAL A 79 -11.78 -1.35 -7.80
CA VAL A 79 -10.98 -0.81 -6.69
C VAL A 79 -10.07 -1.90 -6.16
N ARG A 80 -8.78 -1.59 -6.02
CA ARG A 80 -7.83 -2.43 -5.30
C ARG A 80 -7.80 -2.02 -3.84
N LEU A 81 -8.26 -2.90 -2.94
CA LEU A 81 -8.38 -2.63 -1.52
C LEU A 81 -7.40 -3.51 -0.73
N ALA A 82 -6.62 -2.92 0.16
CA ALA A 82 -5.76 -3.65 1.10
C ALA A 82 -6.10 -3.23 2.55
N VAL A 83 -6.22 -4.21 3.43
CA VAL A 83 -6.39 -3.98 4.88
C VAL A 83 -5.07 -4.34 5.55
N HIS A 84 -4.47 -3.37 6.23
CA HIS A 84 -3.13 -3.52 6.81
C HIS A 84 -3.03 -2.84 8.18
N PRO A 85 -2.05 -3.22 9.02
CA PRO A 85 -1.74 -2.49 10.25
C PRO A 85 -1.30 -1.05 9.98
N LYS A 86 -1.65 -0.13 10.89
CA LYS A 86 -1.52 1.32 10.67
C LYS A 86 -0.11 1.83 10.37
N ASN A 87 0.90 1.15 10.88
CA ASN A 87 2.31 1.55 10.71
C ASN A 87 3.03 0.70 9.65
N ILE A 88 2.34 -0.19 8.95
CA ILE A 88 2.95 -1.05 7.94
C ILE A 88 2.58 -0.51 6.56
N TRP A 89 3.56 -0.51 5.64
CA TRP A 89 3.29 -0.17 4.25
C TRP A 89 2.34 -1.19 3.59
N PRO A 90 1.27 -0.77 2.91
CA PRO A 90 0.16 -1.65 2.51
C PRO A 90 0.47 -2.68 1.42
N HIS A 91 1.48 -2.46 0.55
CA HIS A 91 1.82 -3.33 -0.60
C HIS A 91 0.58 -3.93 -1.33
N PRO A 92 -0.30 -3.07 -1.92
CA PRO A 92 -1.56 -3.52 -2.53
C PRO A 92 -1.39 -4.50 -3.71
N GLU A 93 -0.21 -4.53 -4.33
CA GLU A 93 0.18 -5.53 -5.32
C GLU A 93 0.26 -6.95 -4.74
N ASP A 94 0.66 -7.11 -3.48
CA ASP A 94 0.87 -8.41 -2.83
C ASP A 94 -0.35 -8.88 -2.02
N VAL A 95 -0.99 -7.97 -1.29
CA VAL A 95 -2.07 -8.32 -0.32
C VAL A 95 -3.43 -7.71 -0.65
N GLY A 96 -3.54 -6.95 -1.75
CA GLY A 96 -4.79 -6.33 -2.15
C GLY A 96 -5.83 -7.34 -2.63
N ILE A 97 -7.10 -6.96 -2.53
CA ILE A 97 -8.23 -7.64 -3.14
C ILE A 97 -8.90 -6.70 -4.15
N SER A 98 -9.37 -7.26 -5.26
CA SER A 98 -10.08 -6.48 -6.29
C SER A 98 -11.58 -6.46 -5.98
N VAL A 99 -12.16 -5.26 -5.92
CA VAL A 99 -13.58 -5.03 -5.66
C VAL A 99 -14.23 -4.53 -6.96
N ALA A 100 -15.26 -5.25 -7.41
CA ALA A 100 -15.94 -4.97 -8.65
C ALA A 100 -16.85 -3.72 -8.53
N PRO A 101 -16.92 -2.87 -9.58
CA PRO A 101 -17.86 -1.76 -9.63
C PRO A 101 -19.30 -2.25 -9.81
N GLY A 102 -20.28 -1.45 -9.37
CA GLY A 102 -21.70 -1.65 -9.65
C GLY A 102 -22.45 -2.53 -8.64
N PHE A 103 -21.76 -3.07 -7.63
CA PHE A 103 -22.36 -3.84 -6.55
C PHE A 103 -21.85 -3.35 -5.19
N ALA A 104 -22.69 -3.47 -4.17
CA ALA A 104 -22.26 -3.28 -2.78
C ALA A 104 -21.47 -4.51 -2.33
N THR A 105 -20.23 -4.31 -1.88
CA THR A 105 -19.36 -5.38 -1.37
C THR A 105 -19.17 -5.20 0.13
N SER A 106 -19.47 -6.25 0.91
CA SER A 106 -19.28 -6.27 2.37
C SER A 106 -18.11 -7.18 2.74
N ILE A 107 -17.14 -6.65 3.49
CA ILE A 107 -15.93 -7.38 3.89
C ILE A 107 -15.90 -7.50 5.41
N GLY A 108 -16.06 -8.72 5.91
CA GLY A 108 -15.90 -9.04 7.32
C GLY A 108 -14.43 -9.23 7.67
N LEU A 109 -13.99 -8.65 8.78
CA LEU A 109 -12.61 -8.75 9.25
C LEU A 109 -12.52 -9.54 10.56
N ARG A 110 -11.53 -10.42 10.65
CA ARG A 110 -11.13 -11.09 11.89
C ARG A 110 -9.65 -10.81 12.14
N GLN A 111 -9.36 -10.08 13.22
CA GLN A 111 -7.99 -9.81 13.61
C GLN A 111 -7.39 -11.04 14.32
N VAL A 112 -6.19 -11.42 13.91
CA VAL A 112 -5.38 -12.45 14.56
C VAL A 112 -4.01 -11.86 14.83
N GLU A 113 -3.54 -11.93 16.07
CA GLU A 113 -2.23 -11.45 16.48
C GLU A 113 -1.38 -12.65 16.92
N LEU A 114 -0.17 -12.77 16.34
CA LEU A 114 0.78 -13.83 16.65
C LEU A 114 2.03 -13.19 17.24
N LYS A 115 2.40 -13.60 18.46
CA LYS A 115 3.65 -13.19 19.12
C LYS A 115 4.57 -14.38 19.26
N ARG A 116 5.81 -14.23 18.79
CA ARG A 116 6.86 -15.24 18.85
C ARG A 116 8.04 -14.69 19.64
N LEU A 117 8.75 -15.57 20.33
CA LEU A 117 10.00 -15.23 21.00
C LEU A 117 11.15 -15.29 20.00
N GLY A 118 12.05 -14.31 20.06
CA GLY A 118 13.32 -14.32 19.31
C GLY A 118 14.47 -14.96 20.09
N GLY A 119 15.69 -14.81 19.57
CA GLY A 119 16.92 -15.27 20.19
C GLY A 119 17.01 -16.80 20.28
N LEU A 120 17.20 -17.33 21.49
CA LEU A 120 17.36 -18.79 21.71
C LEU A 120 16.14 -19.61 21.28
N TYR A 121 14.97 -18.98 21.15
CA TYR A 121 13.71 -19.65 20.80
C TYR A 121 13.34 -19.52 19.31
N GLY A 122 14.10 -18.75 18.53
CA GLY A 122 13.91 -18.61 17.10
C GLY A 122 14.56 -17.35 16.52
N ASP A 123 14.75 -17.36 15.20
CA ASP A 123 15.41 -16.27 14.46
C ASP A 123 14.44 -15.12 14.14
N CYS A 124 13.59 -14.75 15.09
CA CYS A 124 12.78 -13.54 14.99
C CYS A 124 13.65 -12.34 15.36
N THR A 125 13.67 -11.32 14.50
CA THR A 125 14.31 -10.03 14.76
C THR A 125 13.31 -9.05 15.35
N ASP A 126 13.72 -8.29 16.36
CA ASP A 126 12.88 -7.23 16.94
C ASP A 126 12.75 -6.02 15.99
N GLU A 127 11.72 -5.20 16.21
CA GLU A 127 11.30 -4.04 15.39
C GLU A 127 12.37 -2.93 15.19
N GLY A 128 13.57 -3.06 15.78
CA GLY A 128 14.65 -2.09 15.68
C GLY A 128 15.53 -2.20 14.43
N THR A 129 15.37 -3.24 13.61
CA THR A 129 16.16 -3.37 12.36
C THR A 129 15.61 -2.44 11.28
N LYS A 130 16.42 -1.51 10.77
CA LYS A 130 16.07 -0.63 9.63
C LYS A 130 16.20 -1.32 8.26
N ASN A 131 16.08 -2.65 8.23
CA ASN A 131 16.32 -3.46 7.03
C ASN A 131 15.03 -3.68 6.22
N HIS A 132 14.22 -2.64 6.07
CA HIS A 132 12.96 -2.68 5.32
C HIS A 132 12.64 -1.33 4.70
N LEU A 133 11.76 -1.33 3.70
CA LEU A 133 11.37 -0.12 2.98
C LEU A 133 10.73 0.92 3.89
N ASN A 134 11.12 2.18 3.67
CA ASN A 134 10.67 3.38 4.38
C ASN A 134 10.78 3.24 5.91
N SER A 135 11.89 2.67 6.39
CA SER A 135 12.09 2.34 7.80
C SER A 135 12.02 3.53 8.77
N ASP A 136 12.14 4.76 8.27
CA ASP A 136 12.01 5.98 9.09
C ASP A 136 10.53 6.35 9.36
N LYS A 137 9.59 5.78 8.60
CA LYS A 137 8.15 6.11 8.69
C LYS A 137 7.26 4.91 9.03
N TYR A 138 7.71 3.70 8.71
CA TYR A 138 6.91 2.47 8.82
C TYR A 138 7.65 1.40 9.62
N ASP A 139 6.88 0.57 10.30
CA ASP A 139 7.34 -0.58 11.07
C ASP A 139 7.76 -1.72 10.13
N TYR A 140 8.58 -2.63 10.68
CA TYR A 140 9.06 -3.79 9.95
C TYR A 140 7.92 -4.67 9.43
N SER A 141 8.04 -5.13 8.19
CA SER A 141 7.25 -6.25 7.67
C SER A 141 8.11 -7.13 6.79
N ILE A 142 7.78 -8.42 6.74
CA ILE A 142 8.51 -9.40 5.92
C ILE A 142 8.50 -8.97 4.44
N ILE A 143 7.36 -8.49 3.93
CA ILE A 143 7.22 -8.03 2.53
C ILE A 143 8.13 -6.81 2.28
N SER A 144 8.11 -5.82 3.18
CA SER A 144 8.98 -4.64 3.05
C SER A 144 10.47 -5.02 3.12
N CYS A 145 10.85 -5.99 3.96
CA CYS A 145 12.23 -6.49 4.05
C CYS A 145 12.68 -7.18 2.76
N GLN A 146 11.86 -8.09 2.23
CA GLN A 146 12.16 -8.83 1.01
C GLN A 146 12.27 -7.90 -0.20
N LYS A 147 11.36 -6.93 -0.34
CA LYS A 147 11.43 -5.93 -1.41
C LYS A 147 12.65 -5.04 -1.27
N LYS A 148 13.02 -4.60 -0.06
CA LYS A 148 14.25 -3.82 0.16
C LYS A 148 15.48 -4.62 -0.29
N CYS A 149 15.58 -5.88 0.15
CA CYS A 149 16.68 -6.76 -0.24
C CYS A 149 16.80 -6.90 -1.78
N LEU A 150 15.68 -7.07 -2.47
CA LEU A 150 15.67 -7.11 -3.94
C LEU A 150 16.17 -5.80 -4.55
N LEU A 151 15.69 -4.65 -4.06
CA LEU A 151 16.09 -3.34 -4.57
C LEU A 151 17.55 -3.01 -4.28
N ASP A 152 18.06 -3.38 -3.10
CA ASP A 152 19.48 -3.24 -2.74
C ASP A 152 20.35 -4.07 -3.68
N HIS A 153 19.99 -5.33 -3.93
CA HIS A 153 20.72 -6.20 -4.86
C HIS A 153 20.71 -5.63 -6.30
N MET A 154 19.57 -5.10 -6.76
CA MET A 154 19.48 -4.43 -8.06
C MET A 154 20.39 -3.20 -8.13
N LYS A 155 20.37 -2.37 -7.09
CA LYS A 155 21.20 -1.16 -7.00
C LYS A 155 22.69 -1.52 -7.05
N GLU A 156 23.13 -2.53 -6.32
CA GLU A 156 24.53 -2.96 -6.27
C GLU A 156 25.00 -3.52 -7.61
N ARG A 157 24.18 -4.37 -8.25
CA ARG A 157 24.57 -5.05 -9.49
C ARG A 157 24.46 -4.15 -10.73
N CYS A 158 23.49 -3.24 -10.73
CA CYS A 158 23.07 -2.52 -11.95
C CYS A 158 23.13 -1.01 -11.84
N GLY A 159 23.37 -0.45 -10.64
CA GLY A 159 23.39 0.99 -10.41
C GLY A 159 22.03 1.67 -10.55
N CYS A 160 20.94 0.90 -10.66
CA CYS A 160 19.58 1.39 -10.86
C CYS A 160 18.56 0.52 -10.10
N VAL A 161 17.35 1.04 -9.91
CA VAL A 161 16.23 0.29 -9.31
C VAL A 161 15.02 0.28 -10.24
N ASN A 162 14.15 -0.72 -10.10
CA ASN A 162 12.90 -0.74 -10.88
C ASN A 162 11.85 0.27 -10.34
N SER A 163 11.96 0.72 -9.09
CA SER A 163 11.03 1.64 -8.44
C SER A 163 11.75 2.57 -7.48
N ASN A 164 11.73 3.86 -7.79
CA ASN A 164 12.24 4.95 -6.96
C ASN A 164 11.13 5.70 -6.19
N ILE A 165 9.94 5.08 -6.07
CA ILE A 165 8.79 5.63 -5.32
C ILE A 165 9.04 5.55 -3.80
N TYR A 166 9.86 4.61 -3.36
CA TYR A 166 10.24 4.47 -1.96
C TYR A 166 11.30 5.52 -1.60
N ASP A 167 11.17 6.16 -0.44
CA ASP A 167 12.05 7.24 0.01
C ASP A 167 13.52 6.79 0.06
N ASP A 168 13.76 5.52 0.42
CA ASP A 168 15.08 4.86 0.42
C ASP A 168 15.84 4.99 -0.92
N TYR A 169 15.12 5.04 -2.05
CA TYR A 169 15.69 4.98 -3.40
C TYR A 169 15.31 6.20 -4.26
N ALA A 170 14.79 7.27 -3.65
CA ALA A 170 14.35 8.46 -4.38
C ALA A 170 15.46 9.10 -5.24
N ASN A 171 16.73 8.98 -4.80
CA ASN A 171 17.91 9.51 -5.50
C ASN A 171 18.57 8.51 -6.46
N ILE A 172 18.00 7.30 -6.64
CA ILE A 172 18.56 6.26 -7.50
C ILE A 172 17.82 6.25 -8.83
N PRO A 173 18.53 6.18 -9.98
CA PRO A 173 17.88 6.20 -11.29
C PRO A 173 17.00 4.96 -11.52
N ASN A 174 15.91 5.15 -12.26
CA ASN A 174 15.06 4.05 -12.66
C ASN A 174 15.72 3.26 -13.80
N CYS A 175 15.76 1.93 -13.69
CA CYS A 175 16.36 1.09 -14.73
C CYS A 175 15.66 1.25 -16.09
N LYS A 176 14.37 1.61 -16.14
CA LYS A 176 13.65 1.84 -17.39
C LYS A 176 14.12 3.09 -18.14
N ASP A 177 14.59 4.10 -17.42
CA ASP A 177 14.98 5.39 -18.00
C ASP A 177 16.44 5.37 -18.49
N ASN A 178 17.24 4.39 -18.04
CA ASN A 178 18.68 4.34 -18.28
C ASN A 178 19.11 3.57 -19.55
N GLY A 179 18.19 3.37 -20.51
CA GLY A 179 18.47 3.08 -21.93
C GLY A 179 19.25 1.80 -22.31
N THR A 180 19.73 0.99 -21.37
CA THR A 180 20.53 -0.21 -21.70
C THR A 180 19.66 -1.47 -21.65
N GLN A 181 18.95 -1.74 -22.76
CA GLN A 181 18.13 -2.97 -22.91
C GLN A 181 18.95 -4.26 -22.79
N GLU A 182 20.27 -4.23 -23.06
CA GLU A 182 21.16 -5.40 -22.94
C GLU A 182 21.60 -5.71 -21.51
N SER A 183 21.53 -4.76 -20.57
CA SER A 183 21.88 -4.99 -19.15
C SER A 183 20.66 -5.36 -18.30
N GLN A 184 19.45 -4.96 -18.71
CA GLN A 184 18.22 -5.21 -17.97
C GLN A 184 17.92 -6.72 -17.81
N GLY A 185 18.15 -7.56 -18.82
CA GLY A 185 17.92 -9.01 -18.73
C GLY A 185 18.83 -9.75 -17.74
N ASN A 186 20.07 -9.30 -17.59
CA ASN A 186 21.08 -9.90 -16.69
C ASN A 186 21.04 -9.33 -15.26
N CYS A 187 20.22 -8.32 -15.03
CA CYS A 187 20.04 -7.66 -13.73
C CYS A 187 18.99 -8.34 -12.85
N PHE A 188 18.02 -9.03 -13.46
CA PHE A 188 16.92 -9.72 -12.77
C PHE A 188 17.19 -11.22 -12.52
N LEU A 189 18.32 -11.74 -13.02
CA LEU A 189 18.77 -13.13 -12.89
C LEU A 189 19.98 -13.25 -11.94
#